data_AF-A0A1V1NSM1-F1
#
_entry.id   AF-A0A1V1NSM1-F1
#
_cell.length_a   1.000
_cell.length_b   1.000
_cell.length_c   1.000
_cell.angle_alpha   90.00
_cell.angle_beta   90.00
_cell.angle_gamma   90.00
#
_symmetry.space_group_name_H-M   'P 1'
#
loop_
_entity.id
_entity.type
_entity.pdbx_description
1 polymer ?
#
loop_
_entity_poly.entity_id
_entity_poly.type
_entity_poly.pdbx_seq_one_letter_code
_entity_poly.pdbx_strand_id
1 'polypeptide(L)'
;GDTVNFTLTSNDLTGTIRDSSGALLPQDGITVWIKVYKNGSYLTKAKAQKDGSGQFTVKGLEANTGYQLKIKASGFDQEWVSPSGTGVINIENAGEFMTGDVISFRFASGVW
;
A
#
# COMPACT_ATOMS: atom_id res chain seq x y z
N GLY A 1 -21.26 -10.00 33.47
CA GLY A 1 -20.93 -10.66 32.21
C GLY A 1 -20.07 -9.66 31.48
N ASP A 2 -18.76 -9.83 31.59
CA ASP A 2 -17.84 -8.74 31.26
C ASP A 2 -17.62 -8.71 29.76
N THR A 3 -18.04 -7.59 29.14
CA THR A 3 -17.73 -7.30 27.76
C THR A 3 -16.27 -6.84 27.68
N VAL A 4 -15.39 -7.75 27.30
CA VAL A 4 -14.03 -7.39 26.88
C VAL A 4 -14.16 -6.74 25.51
N ASN A 5 -14.10 -5.41 25.47
CA ASN A 5 -13.92 -4.66 24.24
C ASN A 5 -12.47 -4.85 23.78
N PHE A 6 -12.24 -5.77 22.85
CA PHE A 6 -10.98 -5.82 22.12
C PHE A 6 -10.98 -4.65 21.13
N THR A 7 -10.48 -3.50 21.55
CA THR A 7 -9.97 -2.54 20.57
C THR A 7 -8.69 -3.13 20.01
N LEU A 8 -8.82 -3.94 18.96
CA LEU A 8 -7.70 -4.26 18.08
C LEU A 8 -7.29 -2.94 17.43
N THR A 9 -6.45 -2.15 18.10
CA THR A 9 -5.60 -1.17 17.42
C THR A 9 -4.60 -1.98 16.60
N SER A 10 -5.05 -2.57 15.49
CA SER A 10 -4.10 -3.09 14.51
C SER A 10 -3.37 -1.87 13.98
N ASN A 11 -2.11 -1.72 14.34
CA ASN A 11 -1.19 -0.72 13.79
C ASN A 11 -0.81 -1.13 12.35
N ASP A 12 -1.84 -1.36 11.54
CA ASP A 12 -1.75 -1.87 10.19
C ASP A 12 -1.98 -0.71 9.21
N LEU A 13 -1.25 -0.73 8.10
CA LEU A 13 -1.56 0.07 6.92
C LEU A 13 -2.31 -0.80 5.93
N THR A 14 -3.50 -0.37 5.54
CA THR A 14 -4.35 -1.12 4.61
C THR A 14 -4.62 -0.33 3.36
N GLY A 15 -5.06 -1.00 2.31
CA GLY A 15 -5.45 -0.31 1.10
C GLY A 15 -5.80 -1.21 -0.05
N THR A 16 -6.05 -0.58 -1.19
CA THR A 16 -6.40 -1.23 -2.45
C THR A 16 -5.51 -0.69 -3.56
N ILE A 17 -5.13 -1.57 -4.50
CA ILE A 17 -4.29 -1.24 -5.66
C ILE A 17 -5.11 -1.35 -6.94
N ARG A 18 -4.95 -0.33 -7.80
CA ARG A 18 -5.51 -0.27 -9.15
C ARG A 18 -4.41 0.07 -10.16
N ASP A 19 -4.56 -0.38 -11.40
CA ASP A 19 -3.72 0.12 -12.49
C ASP A 19 -4.07 1.57 -12.87
N SER A 20 -3.30 2.16 -13.79
CA SER A 20 -3.78 3.33 -14.51
C SER A 20 -4.94 2.87 -15.39
N SER A 21 -6.09 3.53 -15.48
CA SER A 21 -7.41 2.99 -15.94
C SER A 21 -8.33 2.72 -14.76
N GLY A 22 -7.80 2.24 -13.64
CA GLY A 22 -8.55 2.05 -12.40
C GLY A 22 -9.06 0.61 -12.18
N ALA A 23 -8.62 -0.33 -13.01
CA ALA A 23 -8.95 -1.74 -12.85
C ALA A 23 -8.24 -2.31 -11.61
N LEU A 24 -8.95 -3.16 -10.88
CA LEU A 24 -8.38 -3.89 -9.75
C LEU A 24 -7.34 -4.90 -10.24
N LEU A 25 -6.41 -5.24 -9.35
CA LEU A 25 -5.40 -6.27 -9.58
C LEU A 25 -6.08 -7.58 -10.06
N PRO A 26 -5.75 -8.10 -11.25
CA PRO A 26 -6.29 -9.35 -11.73
C PRO A 26 -5.99 -10.50 -10.79
N GLN A 27 -6.88 -11.50 -10.78
CA GLN A 27 -6.69 -12.68 -9.96
C GLN A 27 -5.44 -13.47 -10.38
N ASP A 28 -4.94 -13.35 -11.61
CA ASP A 28 -3.79 -14.11 -12.10
C ASP A 28 -2.72 -13.27 -12.82
N GLY A 29 -1.53 -13.86 -12.99
CA GLY A 29 -0.41 -13.29 -13.75
C GLY A 29 0.41 -12.20 -13.06
N ILE A 30 -0.23 -11.33 -12.27
CA ILE A 30 0.44 -10.17 -11.67
C ILE A 30 0.67 -10.37 -10.17
N THR A 31 1.89 -10.07 -9.72
CA THR A 31 2.24 -9.97 -8.30
C THR A 31 2.59 -8.53 -7.95
N VAL A 32 1.93 -7.99 -6.92
CA VAL A 32 2.22 -6.65 -6.40
C VAL A 32 2.83 -6.72 -5.00
N TRP A 33 3.92 -5.99 -4.82
CA TRP A 33 4.60 -5.77 -3.55
C TRP A 33 4.45 -4.33 -3.10
N ILE A 34 4.09 -4.15 -1.84
CA ILE A 34 4.00 -2.86 -1.15
C ILE A 34 5.25 -2.77 -0.30
N LYS A 35 6.23 -1.95 -0.71
CA LYS A 35 7.44 -1.70 0.07
C LYS A 35 7.22 -0.49 0.95
N VAL A 36 7.61 -0.59 2.20
CA VAL A 36 7.46 0.46 3.22
C VAL A 36 8.80 1.05 3.54
N TYR A 37 8.85 2.38 3.57
CA TYR A 37 10.03 3.16 3.90
C TYR A 37 9.74 4.09 5.08
N LYS A 38 10.74 4.29 5.94
CA LYS A 38 10.74 5.28 7.03
C LYS A 38 11.94 6.19 6.82
N ASN A 39 11.71 7.49 6.72
CA ASN A 39 12.75 8.49 6.46
C ASN A 39 13.65 8.11 5.26
N GLY A 40 13.04 7.67 4.14
CA GLY A 40 13.75 7.23 2.93
C GLY A 40 14.45 5.87 3.01
N SER A 41 14.48 5.21 4.17
CA SER A 41 15.11 3.89 4.35
C SER A 41 14.08 2.76 4.27
N TYR A 42 14.41 1.68 3.56
CA TYR A 42 13.55 0.51 3.45
C TYR A 42 13.37 -0.16 4.82
N LEU A 43 12.12 -0.47 5.18
CA LEU A 43 11.77 -1.10 6.44
C LEU A 43 11.23 -2.52 6.23
N THR A 44 10.16 -2.67 5.45
CA THR A 44 9.49 -3.96 5.25
C THR A 44 8.74 -3.99 3.92
N LYS A 45 8.10 -5.11 3.60
CA LYS A 45 7.18 -5.23 2.48
C LYS A 45 6.01 -6.15 2.79
N ALA A 46 4.88 -5.88 2.17
CA ALA A 46 3.72 -6.77 2.11
C ALA A 46 3.41 -7.15 0.66
N LYS A 47 2.61 -8.21 0.49
CA LYS A 47 2.11 -8.65 -0.81
C LYS A 47 0.62 -8.32 -0.90
N ALA A 48 0.17 -7.83 -2.05
CA ALA A 48 -1.26 -7.69 -2.31
C ALA A 48 -1.94 -9.06 -2.41
N GLN A 49 -3.22 -9.12 -2.03
CA GLN A 49 -4.05 -10.30 -2.18
C GLN A 49 -4.22 -10.62 -3.67
N LYS A 50 -4.12 -11.91 -4.00
CA LYS A 50 -4.24 -12.44 -5.36
C LYS A 50 -5.62 -13.08 -5.54
N ASP A 51 -6.66 -12.31 -5.23
CA ASP A 51 -8.07 -12.72 -5.23
C ASP A 51 -8.96 -11.79 -6.07
N GLY A 52 -8.36 -10.87 -6.85
CA GLY A 52 -9.09 -9.88 -7.63
C GLY A 52 -9.45 -8.60 -6.87
N SER A 53 -9.28 -8.56 -5.54
CA SER A 53 -9.65 -7.40 -4.73
C SER A 53 -8.61 -6.28 -4.79
N GLY A 54 -7.35 -6.62 -5.10
CA GLY A 54 -6.22 -5.70 -5.01
C GLY A 54 -5.91 -5.20 -3.61
N GLN A 55 -6.49 -5.82 -2.58
CA GLN A 55 -6.30 -5.39 -1.19
C GLN A 55 -4.91 -5.75 -0.67
N PHE A 56 -4.39 -4.96 0.25
CA PHE A 56 -3.17 -5.27 0.99
C PHE A 56 -3.28 -4.87 2.46
N THR A 57 -2.43 -5.51 3.27
CA THR A 57 -2.25 -5.17 4.67
C THR A 57 -0.76 -5.24 5.00
N VAL A 58 -0.20 -4.13 5.45
CA VAL A 58 1.13 -4.07 6.05
C VAL A 58 0.96 -4.08 7.56
N LYS A 59 1.62 -5.01 8.24
CA LYS A 59 1.57 -5.18 9.70
C LYS A 59 2.91 -4.84 10.34
N GLY A 60 2.90 -4.71 11.67
CA GLY A 60 4.12 -4.57 12.47
C GLY A 60 4.75 -3.18 12.38
N LEU A 61 3.93 -2.17 12.12
CA LEU A 61 4.35 -0.77 12.08
C LEU A 61 4.14 -0.11 13.44
N GLU A 62 4.93 0.92 13.71
CA GLU A 62 4.83 1.75 14.91
C GLU A 62 3.68 2.75 14.74
N ALA A 63 2.88 2.93 15.79
CA ALA A 63 1.85 3.95 15.80
C ALA A 63 2.44 5.36 15.69
N ASN A 64 1.66 6.32 15.18
CA ASN A 64 2.05 7.73 15.04
C ASN A 64 3.37 7.95 14.27
N THR A 65 3.70 7.04 13.36
CA THR A 65 4.90 7.13 12.51
C THR A 65 4.49 7.29 11.05
N GLY A 66 5.04 8.30 10.38
CA GLY A 66 4.85 8.51 8.94
C GLY A 66 5.69 7.53 8.11
N TYR A 67 5.04 6.84 7.18
CA TYR A 67 5.66 5.88 6.28
C TYR A 67 5.41 6.26 4.82
N GLN A 68 6.43 6.08 3.98
CA GLN A 68 6.31 6.21 2.54
C GLN A 68 6.15 4.83 1.91
N LEU A 69 5.24 4.71 0.95
CA LEU A 69 4.98 3.45 0.26
C LEU A 69 5.51 3.49 -1.18
N LYS A 70 6.15 2.40 -1.60
CA LYS A 70 6.54 2.16 -2.99
C LYS A 70 5.94 0.86 -3.48
N ILE A 71 5.10 0.95 -4.51
CA ILE A 71 4.35 -0.17 -5.06
C ILE A 71 5.10 -0.70 -6.28
N LYS A 72 5.38 -2.00 -6.29
CA LYS A 72 6.03 -2.68 -7.42
C LYS A 72 5.13 -3.80 -7.90
N ALA A 73 4.75 -3.78 -9.17
CA ALA A 73 4.08 -4.90 -9.81
C ALA A 73 5.03 -5.65 -10.76
N SER A 74 4.80 -6.95 -10.96
CA SER A 74 5.55 -7.75 -11.92
C SER A 74 5.24 -7.31 -13.35
N GLY A 75 6.25 -6.96 -14.14
CA GLY A 75 6.07 -6.47 -15.51
C GLY A 75 5.92 -4.95 -15.62
N PHE A 76 5.93 -4.22 -14.50
CA PHE A 76 5.79 -2.77 -14.44
C PHE A 76 6.95 -2.15 -13.68
N ASP A 77 7.13 -0.85 -13.89
CA ASP A 77 7.96 -0.02 -13.02
C ASP A 77 7.35 0.11 -11.62
N GLN A 78 8.17 0.55 -10.68
CA GLN A 78 7.75 0.79 -9.30
C GLN A 78 7.48 2.28 -9.08
N GLU A 79 6.36 2.59 -8.45
CA GLU A 79 5.90 3.96 -8.23
C GLU A 79 5.74 4.21 -6.72
N TRP A 80 6.06 5.42 -6.29
CA TRP A 80 5.72 5.88 -4.94
C TRP A 80 4.26 6.28 -4.88
N VAL A 81 3.65 6.11 -3.71
CA VAL A 81 2.28 6.56 -3.45
C VAL A 81 2.33 8.05 -3.10
N SER A 82 1.72 8.91 -3.92
CA SER A 82 1.54 10.34 -3.60
C SER A 82 0.50 10.55 -2.50
N PRO A 83 0.39 11.75 -1.89
CA PRO A 83 -0.67 12.07 -0.94
C PRO A 83 -2.09 11.86 -1.49
N SER A 84 -2.27 11.94 -2.81
CA SER A 84 -3.57 11.72 -3.48
C SER A 84 -3.80 10.25 -3.90
N GLY A 85 -2.93 9.33 -3.49
CA GLY A 85 -3.03 7.91 -3.85
C GLY A 85 -2.68 7.61 -5.31
N THR A 86 -2.01 8.52 -6.03
CA THR A 86 -1.55 8.28 -7.40
C THR A 86 -0.05 7.96 -7.43
N GLY A 87 0.37 7.15 -8.38
CA GLY A 87 1.78 6.86 -8.63
C GLY A 87 2.62 8.09 -8.96
N VAL A 88 3.81 8.19 -8.35
CA VAL A 88 4.83 9.18 -8.68
C VAL A 88 6.23 8.55 -8.71
N ILE A 89 7.12 9.10 -9.53
CA ILE A 89 8.45 8.53 -9.77
C ILE A 89 9.42 8.86 -8.63
N ASN A 90 9.37 10.11 -8.13
CA ASN A 90 10.30 10.62 -7.13
C ASN A 90 9.74 10.48 -5.71
N ILE A 91 10.60 10.10 -4.77
CA ILE A 91 10.26 9.97 -3.35
C ILE A 91 9.85 11.30 -2.70
N GLU A 92 10.36 12.42 -3.22
CA GLU A 92 10.01 13.78 -2.75
C GLU A 92 8.52 14.12 -2.91
N ASN A 93 7.84 13.44 -3.84
CA ASN A 93 6.41 13.59 -4.09
C ASN A 93 5.58 12.49 -3.39
N ALA A 94 6.23 11.58 -2.66
CA ALA A 94 5.55 10.52 -1.94
C ALA A 94 4.82 11.08 -0.71
N GLY A 95 3.63 10.56 -0.44
CA GLY A 95 2.92 10.84 0.80
C GLY A 95 3.51 10.08 1.98
N GLU A 96 3.27 10.62 3.16
CA GLU A 96 3.49 9.93 4.43
C GLU A 96 2.16 9.43 4.98
N PHE A 97 2.11 8.15 5.31
CA PHE A 97 0.93 7.45 5.78
C PHE A 97 1.20 6.86 7.16
N MET A 98 0.21 6.93 8.04
CA MET A 98 0.28 6.39 9.39
C MET A 98 -0.59 5.14 9.51
N THR A 99 -0.26 4.30 10.49
CA THR A 99 -1.07 3.13 10.81
C THR A 99 -2.52 3.53 11.12
N GLY A 100 -3.49 2.80 10.56
CA GLY A 100 -4.89 3.17 10.57
C GLY A 100 -5.37 3.86 9.29
N ASP A 101 -4.45 4.37 8.46
CA ASP A 101 -4.82 4.89 7.14
C ASP A 101 -5.31 3.78 6.21
N VAL A 102 -6.29 4.13 5.38
CA VAL A 102 -6.79 3.30 4.28
C VAL A 102 -6.40 3.94 2.96
N ILE A 103 -5.50 3.31 2.23
CA ILE A 103 -4.87 3.87 1.04
C ILE A 103 -5.58 3.37 -0.22
N SER A 104 -6.05 4.29 -1.06
CA SER A 104 -6.53 3.97 -2.40
C SER A 104 -5.44 4.29 -3.42
N PHE A 105 -4.66 3.30 -3.81
CA PHE A 105 -3.55 3.49 -4.74
C PHE A 105 -3.97 3.20 -6.19
N ARG A 106 -3.55 4.07 -7.11
CA ARG A 106 -3.66 3.92 -8.55
C ARG A 106 -2.30 4.17 -9.21
N PHE A 107 -1.83 3.23 -10.01
CA PHE A 107 -0.65 3.47 -10.84
C PHE A 107 -0.86 4.69 -11.76
N ALA A 108 0.19 5.47 -11.98
CA ALA A 108 0.16 6.58 -12.93
C ALA A 108 0.19 6.09 -14.37
N SER A 109 0.88 4.96 -14.61
CA SER A 109 1.02 4.35 -15.93
C SER A 109 0.92 2.83 -15.86
N GLY A 110 0.67 2.20 -17.01
CA GLY A 110 0.52 0.75 -17.12
C GLY A 110 -0.91 0.27 -16.86
N VAL A 111 -1.32 -0.73 -17.63
CA VAL A 111 -2.57 -1.48 -17.53
C VAL A 111 -2.17 -2.93 -17.40
N TRP A 112 -2.83 -3.68 -16.51
CA TRP A 112 -2.49 -5.08 -16.23
C TRP A 112 -2.54 -6.00 -17.45
#